data_AF-A0A535K1H2-F1
#
_entry.id   AF-A0A535K1H2-F1
#
_cell.length_a   1.000
_cell.length_b   1.000
_cell.length_c   1.000
_cell.angle_alpha   90.00
_cell.angle_beta   90.00
_cell.angle_gamma   90.00
#
_symmetry.space_group_name_H-M   'P 1'
#
loop_
_entity.id
_entity.type
_entity.pdbx_description
1 polymer ?
#
loop_
_entity_poly.entity_id
_entity_poly.type
_entity_poly.pdbx_seq_one_letter_code
_entity_poly.pdbx_strand_id
1 'polypeptide(L)'
;MAQEAGPHQVTTHWTALGGVLRTGAAAAAWGTTGETEVFAIHDDGQVWDRYWDGKSWHAWESLGGAFTGQPAAAARHAGRIDVFAIGTDGLLRHRWWDGKRWVDWRDVPDAPRGCHAVACAWSGARLDVFVWAADGGLHYADLA
;
A
#
# COMPACT_ATOMS: atom_id res chain seq x y z
N MET A 1 -17.43 9.80 -28.69
CA MET A 1 -17.53 10.88 -27.69
C MET A 1 -17.83 10.22 -26.36
N ALA A 2 -16.87 10.23 -25.43
CA ALA A 2 -17.11 9.68 -24.09
C ALA A 2 -18.04 10.65 -23.35
N GLN A 3 -19.16 10.14 -22.86
CA GLN A 3 -20.07 10.92 -22.03
C GLN A 3 -19.33 11.27 -20.75
N GLU A 4 -19.17 12.56 -20.45
CA GLU A 4 -18.67 12.99 -19.15
C GLU A 4 -19.59 12.40 -18.09
N ALA A 5 -19.04 11.55 -17.22
CA ALA A 5 -19.74 11.08 -16.06
C ALA A 5 -20.14 12.30 -15.24
N GLY A 6 -21.42 12.39 -14.86
CA GLY A 6 -21.95 13.46 -14.03
C GLY A 6 -21.18 13.59 -12.71
N PRO A 7 -21.49 14.61 -11.88
CA PRO A 7 -20.72 14.88 -10.67
C PRO A 7 -20.60 13.62 -9.79
N HIS A 8 -19.37 13.09 -9.68
CA HIS A 8 -19.04 11.99 -8.78
C HIS A 8 -19.04 12.52 -7.34
N GLN A 9 -20.15 12.38 -6.63
CA GLN A 9 -20.22 12.75 -5.23
C GLN A 9 -19.74 11.60 -4.35
N VAL A 10 -18.85 11.91 -3.40
CA VAL A 10 -18.56 11.01 -2.28
C VAL A 10 -19.85 10.82 -1.49
N THR A 11 -20.23 9.58 -1.23
CA THR A 11 -21.45 9.30 -0.46
C THR A 11 -21.26 9.79 0.98
N THR A 12 -22.35 10.14 1.65
CA THR A 12 -22.32 10.58 3.05
C THR A 12 -22.39 9.41 4.03
N HIS A 13 -22.46 8.18 3.53
CA HIS A 13 -22.55 6.96 4.34
C HIS A 13 -21.14 6.41 4.62
N TRP A 14 -20.59 6.80 5.76
CA TRP A 14 -19.31 6.31 6.25
C TRP A 14 -19.47 5.03 7.07
N THR A 15 -18.78 3.97 6.68
CA THR A 15 -18.72 2.69 7.42
C THR A 15 -17.36 2.55 8.08
N ALA A 16 -17.35 2.30 9.39
CA ALA A 16 -16.11 1.98 10.09
C ALA A 16 -15.62 0.58 9.66
N LEU A 17 -14.36 0.49 9.21
CA LEU A 17 -13.71 -0.79 8.88
C LEU A 17 -13.14 -1.51 10.11
N GLY A 18 -13.35 -0.97 11.31
CA GLY A 18 -12.79 -1.52 12.56
C GLY A 18 -11.25 -1.46 12.60
N GLY A 19 -10.67 -2.17 13.57
CA GLY A 19 -9.23 -2.11 13.85
C GLY A 19 -8.84 -0.92 14.74
N VAL A 20 -7.61 -0.95 15.26
CA VAL A 20 -6.99 0.16 15.99
C VAL A 20 -5.72 0.53 15.23
N LEU A 21 -5.80 1.62 14.46
CA LEU A 21 -4.71 2.07 13.62
C LEU A 21 -3.76 2.97 14.41
N ARG A 22 -2.46 2.77 14.20
CA ARG A 22 -1.41 3.66 14.71
C ARG A 22 -1.24 4.90 13.82
N THR A 23 -1.40 4.73 12.51
CA THR A 23 -1.16 5.76 11.48
C THR A 23 -2.16 5.64 10.33
N GLY A 24 -1.95 6.40 9.24
CA GLY A 24 -2.80 6.36 8.06
C GLY A 24 -2.74 5.03 7.28
N ALA A 25 -3.57 4.93 6.25
CA ALA A 25 -3.68 3.75 5.39
C ALA A 25 -3.28 4.05 3.94
N ALA A 26 -2.87 3.02 3.20
CA ALA A 26 -2.79 3.02 1.75
C ALA A 26 -3.89 2.15 1.16
N ALA A 27 -4.24 2.38 -0.11
CA ALA A 27 -5.19 1.55 -0.83
C ALA A 27 -4.69 1.26 -2.25
N ALA A 28 -4.96 0.05 -2.74
CA ALA A 28 -4.66 -0.35 -4.11
C ALA A 28 -5.88 -1.05 -4.72
N ALA A 29 -6.36 -0.55 -5.87
CA ALA A 29 -7.37 -1.23 -6.66
C ALA A 29 -6.67 -2.29 -7.54
N TRP A 30 -7.05 -3.56 -7.37
CA TRP A 30 -6.33 -4.68 -7.99
C TRP A 30 -7.17 -5.46 -9.01
N GLY A 31 -8.49 -5.32 -8.99
CA GLY A 31 -9.38 -6.01 -9.91
C GLY A 31 -10.06 -5.07 -10.91
N THR A 32 -10.77 -5.67 -11.87
CA THR A 32 -11.52 -4.92 -12.90
C THR A 32 -13.00 -4.79 -12.57
N THR A 33 -13.45 -5.38 -11.46
CA THR A 33 -14.85 -5.40 -11.03
C THR A 33 -15.09 -4.64 -9.73
N GLY A 34 -14.15 -3.75 -9.37
CA GLY A 34 -14.26 -2.85 -8.22
C GLY A 34 -13.54 -3.34 -6.97
N GLU A 35 -12.67 -4.34 -7.09
CA GLU A 35 -11.90 -4.87 -5.98
C GLU A 35 -10.78 -3.91 -5.53
N THR A 36 -10.60 -3.80 -4.22
CA THR A 36 -9.64 -2.88 -3.61
C THR A 36 -9.11 -3.51 -2.33
N GLU A 37 -7.84 -3.28 -2.04
CA GLU A 37 -7.21 -3.66 -0.78
C GLU A 37 -6.69 -2.44 -0.06
N VAL A 38 -6.90 -2.39 1.26
CA VAL A 38 -6.37 -1.37 2.14
C VAL A 38 -5.28 -1.95 3.03
N PHE A 39 -4.23 -1.18 3.25
CA PHE A 39 -3.09 -1.52 4.07
C PHE A 39 -2.93 -0.46 5.15
N ALA A 40 -2.84 -0.86 6.42
CA ALA A 40 -2.70 0.07 7.52
C ALA A 40 -1.69 -0.46 8.54
N ILE A 41 -0.99 0.44 9.23
CA ILE A 41 -0.17 0.05 10.37
C ILE A 41 -1.05 0.13 11.62
N HIS A 42 -1.23 -1.01 12.30
CA HIS A 42 -2.01 -1.10 13.52
C HIS A 42 -1.19 -0.67 14.76
N ASP A 43 -1.86 -0.57 15.90
CA ASP A 43 -1.27 -0.20 17.19
C ASP A 43 -0.11 -1.11 17.63
N ASP A 44 -0.10 -2.37 17.19
CA ASP A 44 1.00 -3.31 17.35
C ASP A 44 2.25 -3.00 16.48
N GLY A 45 2.15 -2.05 15.55
CA GLY A 45 3.23 -1.67 14.63
C GLY A 45 3.38 -2.59 13.43
N GLN A 46 2.50 -3.58 13.24
CA GLN A 46 2.48 -4.46 12.07
C GLN A 46 1.68 -3.79 10.95
N VAL A 47 2.00 -4.13 9.70
CA VAL A 47 1.09 -3.85 8.58
C VAL A 47 -0.01 -4.90 8.60
N TRP A 48 -1.25 -4.45 8.50
CA TRP A 48 -2.42 -5.29 8.30
C TRP A 48 -3.09 -4.94 6.98
N ASP A 49 -3.64 -5.93 6.30
CA ASP A 49 -4.44 -5.77 5.10
C ASP A 49 -5.91 -6.14 5.34
N ARG A 50 -6.78 -5.53 4.53
CA ARG A 50 -8.20 -5.85 4.44
C ARG A 50 -8.66 -5.51 3.04
N TYR A 51 -9.39 -6.41 2.39
CA TYR A 51 -9.83 -6.18 1.02
C TYR A 51 -11.35 -6.25 0.84
N TRP A 52 -11.79 -5.54 -0.18
CA TRP A 52 -13.12 -5.62 -0.77
C TRP A 52 -13.04 -6.49 -2.03
N ASP A 53 -13.84 -7.54 -2.07
CA ASP A 53 -13.86 -8.52 -3.17
C ASP A 53 -14.86 -8.19 -4.30
N GLY A 54 -15.37 -6.96 -4.34
CA GLY A 54 -16.46 -6.57 -5.23
C GLY A 54 -17.86 -6.70 -4.59
N LYS A 55 -17.99 -7.40 -3.45
CA LYS A 55 -19.26 -7.67 -2.79
C LYS A 55 -19.26 -7.40 -1.29
N SER A 56 -18.15 -7.65 -0.61
CA SER A 56 -18.04 -7.52 0.84
C SER A 56 -16.61 -7.22 1.28
N TRP A 57 -16.49 -6.59 2.44
CA TRP A 57 -15.21 -6.38 3.11
C TRP A 57 -14.83 -7.62 3.90
N HIS A 58 -13.65 -8.18 3.63
CA HIS A 58 -13.08 -9.31 4.38
C HIS A 58 -12.55 -8.87 5.75
N ALA A 59 -12.09 -9.81 6.58
CA ALA A 59 -11.48 -9.50 7.86
C ALA A 59 -10.11 -8.80 7.67
N TRP A 60 -9.62 -8.15 8.73
CA TRP A 60 -8.23 -7.71 8.78
C TRP A 60 -7.31 -8.92 8.97
N GLU A 61 -6.23 -8.99 8.20
CA GLU A 61 -5.18 -10.01 8.33
C GLU A 61 -3.82 -9.33 8.58
N SER A 62 -2.97 -9.93 9.41
CA SER A 62 -1.65 -9.35 9.70
C SER A 62 -0.66 -9.78 8.62
N LEU A 63 -0.01 -8.78 8.02
CA LEU A 63 1.17 -8.96 7.17
C LEU A 63 2.48 -8.86 7.96
N GLY A 64 2.42 -8.67 9.28
CA GLY A 64 3.60 -8.69 10.14
C GLY A 64 4.49 -7.46 10.06
N GLY A 65 5.70 -7.62 10.62
CA GLY A 65 6.77 -6.62 10.63
C GLY A 65 6.68 -5.58 11.75
N ALA A 66 7.57 -4.60 11.72
CA ALA A 66 7.65 -3.52 12.69
C ALA A 66 7.89 -2.21 11.97
N PHE A 67 6.82 -1.44 11.82
CA PHE A 67 6.76 -0.30 10.91
C PHE A 67 6.28 0.97 11.60
N THR A 68 6.61 2.09 10.97
CA THR A 68 6.21 3.43 11.36
C THR A 68 5.74 4.21 10.15
N GLY A 69 5.14 5.38 10.37
CA GLY A 69 4.64 6.22 9.28
C GLY A 69 3.45 5.59 8.58
N GLN A 70 3.28 5.85 7.28
CA GLN A 70 2.17 5.34 6.47
C GLN A 70 2.73 4.40 5.40
N PRO A 71 2.10 3.24 5.13
CA PRO A 71 2.50 2.41 4.00
C PRO A 71 2.17 3.09 2.66
N ALA A 72 2.75 2.60 1.58
CA ALA A 72 2.32 2.89 0.21
C ALA A 72 2.00 1.58 -0.49
N ALA A 73 0.96 1.56 -1.31
CA ALA A 73 0.58 0.36 -2.05
C ALA A 73 0.16 0.70 -3.47
N ALA A 74 0.46 -0.19 -4.40
CA ALA A 74 -0.01 -0.14 -5.77
C ALA A 74 -0.24 -1.56 -6.29
N ALA A 75 -1.22 -1.71 -7.17
CA ALA A 75 -1.49 -2.99 -7.83
C ALA A 75 -1.43 -2.84 -9.34
N ARG A 76 -0.95 -3.89 -10.00
CA ARG A 76 -0.93 -3.99 -11.46
C ARG A 76 -2.17 -4.71 -11.99
N HIS A 77 -2.57 -5.77 -11.29
CA HIS A 77 -3.74 -6.61 -11.52
C HIS A 77 -3.91 -7.54 -10.30
N ALA A 78 -4.94 -8.39 -10.29
CA ALA A 78 -5.27 -9.26 -9.16
C ALA A 78 -4.16 -10.25 -8.75
N GLY A 79 -3.16 -10.44 -9.62
CA GLY A 79 -2.01 -11.30 -9.38
C GLY A 79 -0.76 -10.56 -8.93
N ARG A 80 -0.83 -9.23 -8.77
CA ARG A 80 0.32 -8.44 -8.33
C ARG A 80 -0.11 -7.16 -7.62
N ILE A 81 0.13 -7.15 -6.31
CA ILE A 81 -0.07 -6.02 -5.41
C ILE A 81 1.23 -5.85 -4.64
N ASP A 82 1.79 -4.64 -4.62
CA ASP A 82 3.05 -4.31 -3.97
C ASP A 82 2.77 -3.32 -2.85
N VAL A 83 3.31 -3.58 -1.66
CA VAL A 83 3.20 -2.72 -0.48
C VAL A 83 4.60 -2.40 0.06
N PHE A 84 4.82 -1.11 0.29
CA PHE A 84 6.04 -0.57 0.87
C PHE A 84 5.73 0.02 2.24
N ALA A 85 6.63 -0.22 3.18
CA ALA A 85 6.53 0.34 4.53
C ALA A 85 7.93 0.68 5.06
N ILE A 86 7.98 1.68 5.93
CA ILE A 86 9.22 2.15 6.54
C ILE A 86 9.34 1.51 7.91
N GLY A 87 10.40 0.76 8.12
CA GLY A 87 10.69 0.11 9.39
C GLY A 87 10.92 1.11 10.52
N THR A 88 10.74 0.67 11.76
CA THR A 88 11.12 1.47 12.94
C THR A 88 12.62 1.82 12.98
N ASP A 89 13.43 1.11 12.22
CA ASP A 89 14.86 1.34 11.98
C ASP A 89 15.15 2.28 10.80
N GLY A 90 14.12 2.87 10.18
CA GLY A 90 14.24 3.81 9.07
C GLY A 90 14.59 3.17 7.73
N LEU A 91 14.44 1.86 7.58
CA LEU A 91 14.68 1.15 6.32
C LEU A 91 13.39 0.97 5.53
N LEU A 92 13.45 1.21 4.22
CA LEU A 92 12.36 0.87 3.32
C LEU A 92 12.29 -0.65 3.13
N ARG A 93 11.10 -1.22 3.36
CA ARG A 93 10.82 -2.63 3.09
C ARG A 93 9.67 -2.77 2.10
N HIS A 94 9.71 -3.87 1.37
CA HIS A 94 8.76 -4.23 0.33
C HIS A 94 8.22 -5.65 0.59
N ARG A 95 6.92 -5.82 0.38
CA ARG A 95 6.19 -7.09 0.38
C ARG A 95 5.18 -7.05 -0.76
N TRP A 96 4.94 -8.19 -1.41
CA TRP A 96 3.99 -8.24 -2.53
C TRP A 96 3.20 -9.54 -2.56
N TRP A 97 2.01 -9.47 -3.16
CA TRP A 97 1.20 -10.59 -3.55
C TRP A 97 1.69 -11.14 -4.90
N ASP A 98 2.01 -12.43 -4.96
CA ASP A 98 2.52 -13.09 -6.17
C ASP A 98 1.43 -13.81 -7.00
N GLY A 99 0.16 -13.58 -6.66
CA GLY A 99 -0.98 -14.29 -7.24
C GLY A 99 -1.39 -15.53 -6.47
N LYS A 100 -0.60 -15.96 -5.48
CA LYS A 100 -0.88 -17.13 -4.64
C LYS A 100 -0.71 -16.86 -3.16
N ARG A 101 0.26 -16.03 -2.79
CA ARG A 101 0.58 -15.68 -1.40
C ARG A 101 1.28 -14.33 -1.30
N TRP A 102 1.23 -13.78 -0.09
CA TRP A 102 2.08 -12.68 0.31
C TRP A 102 3.52 -13.16 0.52
N VAL A 103 4.46 -12.67 -0.29
CA VAL A 103 5.90 -12.94 -0.11
C VAL A 103 6.42 -12.22 1.14
N ASP A 104 7.39 -12.79 1.85
CA ASP A 104 7.95 -12.17 3.07
C ASP A 104 8.52 -10.78 2.82
N TRP A 105 8.46 -9.92 3.85
CA TRP A 105 9.09 -8.60 3.84
C TRP A 105 10.58 -8.68 3.52
N ARG A 106 11.02 -7.79 2.64
CA ARG A 106 12.44 -7.65 2.29
C ARG A 106 12.83 -6.19 2.34
N ASP A 107 14.04 -5.93 2.83
CA ASP A 107 14.67 -4.62 2.69
C ASP A 107 14.82 -4.30 1.20
N VAL A 108 14.48 -3.06 0.81
CA VAL A 108 14.72 -2.59 -0.55
C VAL A 108 16.22 -2.28 -0.67
N PRO A 109 16.97 -2.99 -1.55
CA PRO A 109 18.40 -2.78 -1.70
C PRO A 109 18.71 -1.33 -2.08
N ASP A 110 19.78 -0.80 -1.50
CA ASP A 110 20.33 0.53 -1.83
C ASP A 110 19.37 1.71 -1.63
N ALA A 111 18.22 1.50 -0.98
CA ALA A 111 17.35 2.59 -0.57
C ALA A 111 18.08 3.55 0.40
N PRO A 112 17.82 4.86 0.32
CA PRO A 112 18.37 5.83 1.25
C PRO A 112 18.08 5.44 2.70
N ARG A 113 19.04 5.65 3.61
CA ARG A 113 18.83 5.37 5.04
C ARG A 113 17.98 6.47 5.68
N GLY A 114 17.24 6.11 6.74
CA GLY A 114 16.40 7.06 7.46
C GLY A 114 15.24 7.56 6.60
N CYS A 115 14.52 6.63 5.96
CA CYS A 115 13.32 6.98 5.21
C CYS A 115 12.26 7.58 6.15
N HIS A 116 11.50 8.54 5.66
CA HIS A 116 10.42 9.20 6.38
C HIS A 116 9.04 8.96 5.76
N ALA A 117 8.96 8.95 4.43
CA ALA A 117 7.73 8.69 3.69
C ALA A 117 8.01 7.94 2.38
N VAL A 118 7.03 7.17 1.93
CA VAL A 118 7.08 6.43 0.67
C VAL A 118 5.79 6.67 -0.13
N ALA A 119 5.91 6.72 -1.45
CA ALA A 119 4.81 6.63 -2.40
C ALA A 119 5.20 5.68 -3.54
N CYS A 120 4.22 5.02 -4.16
CA CYS A 120 4.49 4.13 -5.29
C CYS A 120 3.34 4.13 -6.29
N ALA A 121 3.64 3.76 -7.54
CA ALA A 121 2.64 3.61 -8.60
C ALA A 121 3.06 2.53 -9.61
N TRP A 122 2.10 1.72 -10.05
CA TRP A 122 2.29 0.90 -11.26
C TRP A 122 2.01 1.73 -12.51
N SER A 123 2.95 1.75 -13.45
CA SER A 123 2.83 2.35 -14.78
C SER A 123 3.14 1.30 -15.85
N GLY A 124 2.10 0.62 -16.34
CA GLY A 124 2.23 -0.45 -17.33
C GLY A 124 2.93 -1.67 -16.74
N ALA A 125 4.19 -1.89 -17.11
CA ALA A 125 5.02 -2.99 -16.62
C ALA A 125 6.08 -2.56 -15.59
N ARG A 126 6.10 -1.28 -15.21
CA ARG A 126 7.08 -0.70 -14.29
C ARG A 126 6.39 -0.32 -12.99
N LEU A 127 7.03 -0.60 -11.86
CA LEU A 127 6.62 -0.12 -10.55
C LEU A 127 7.56 1.01 -10.12
N ASP A 128 7.02 2.20 -9.95
CA ASP A 128 7.74 3.40 -9.51
C ASP A 128 7.64 3.55 -8.00
N VAL A 129 8.76 3.86 -7.33
CA VAL A 129 8.83 4.07 -5.88
C VAL A 129 9.56 5.38 -5.59
N PHE A 130 8.97 6.22 -4.74
CA PHE A 130 9.51 7.51 -4.33
C PHE A 130 9.66 7.55 -2.81
N VAL A 131 10.80 8.03 -2.32
CA VAL A 131 11.13 8.05 -0.89
C VAL A 131 11.68 9.40 -0.47
N TRP A 132 11.11 9.98 0.58
CA TRP A 132 11.73 11.09 1.30
C TRP A 132 12.59 10.56 2.44
N ALA A 133 13.85 11.01 2.55
CA ALA A 133 14.83 10.45 3.47
C ALA A 133 15.59 11.50 4.30
N ALA A 134 16.43 11.03 5.23
CA ALA A 134 17.11 11.84 6.23
C ALA A 134 18.10 12.87 5.66
N ASP A 135 18.55 12.69 4.42
CA ASP A 135 19.34 13.69 3.70
C ASP A 135 18.49 14.88 3.21
N GLY A 136 17.18 14.86 3.45
CA GLY A 136 16.22 15.86 2.99
C GLY A 136 15.81 15.67 1.52
N GLY A 137 16.36 14.67 0.83
CA GLY A 137 16.12 14.41 -0.58
C GLY A 137 14.86 13.60 -0.83
N LEU A 138 14.27 13.81 -2.01
CA LEU A 138 13.32 12.90 -2.63
C LEU A 138 14.08 12.00 -3.60
N HIS A 139 14.03 10.70 -3.36
CA HIS A 139 14.70 9.67 -4.14
C HIS A 139 13.68 8.87 -4.92
N TYR A 140 14.07 8.34 -6.07
CA TYR A 140 13.23 7.51 -6.93
C TYR A 140 13.98 6.26 -7.37
N ALA A 141 13.27 5.14 -7.44
CA ALA A 141 13.71 3.92 -8.11
C ALA A 141 12.52 3.26 -8.80
N ASP A 142 12.78 2.53 -9.88
CA ASP A 142 11.81 1.59 -10.44
C ASP A 142 12.18 0.14 -10.17
N LEU A 143 11.14 -0.69 -10.10
CA LEU A 143 11.22 -2.14 -10.07
C LEU A 143 10.60 -2.66 -11.37
N ALA A 144 11.35 -3.50 -12.07
CA ALA A 144 10.94 -4.19 -13.30
C ALA A 144 10.32 -5.57 -13.01
#